data_AF-A8UM46-F1
#
_entry.id   AF-A8UM46-F1
#
_cell.length_a   1.000
_cell.length_b   1.000
_cell.length_c   1.000
_cell.angle_alpha   90.00
_cell.angle_beta   90.00
_cell.angle_gamma   90.00
#
_symmetry.space_group_name_H-M   'P 1'
#
loop_
_entity.id
_entity.type
_entity.pdbx_description
1 polymer ?
#
loop_
_entity_poly.entity_id
_entity_poly.type
_entity_poly.pdbx_seq_one_letter_code
_entity_poly.pdbx_strand_id
1 'polypeptide(L)'
;MRKIRTIKELLEIDIDLLNENSVFKTDFISESNDNRNFLLFDLKSKFLEIFDQYQVSMFDQKAQHLEFRASNCEPNDLKKLIELIVDEYGQDENNQSSSDWNNLKHMSWWFKNETHEPTYDDYENTDDLYYGIMISENKTNGIEFSIVDYSHIDSRLNEINWLQQRV
;
A
#
# COMPACT_ATOMS: atom_id res chain seq x y z
N MET A 1 11.25 22.99 -4.91
CA MET A 1 10.69 21.80 -4.24
C MET A 1 11.76 20.72 -4.26
N ARG A 2 11.96 20.02 -3.13
CA ARG A 2 12.91 18.90 -3.05
C ARG A 2 12.33 17.76 -3.89
N LYS A 3 13.14 17.09 -4.74
CA LYS A 3 12.67 15.88 -5.42
C LYS A 3 12.39 14.81 -4.37
N ILE A 4 11.14 14.37 -4.29
CA ILE A 4 10.67 13.23 -3.51
C ILE A 4 11.38 11.98 -4.04
N ARG A 5 11.87 11.11 -3.16
CA ARG A 5 12.69 9.93 -3.52
C ARG A 5 11.99 8.61 -3.22
N THR A 6 10.99 8.60 -2.34
CA THR A 6 10.20 7.41 -2.01
C THR A 6 8.72 7.74 -1.85
N ILE A 7 7.86 6.74 -1.93
CA ILE A 7 6.43 6.90 -1.66
C ILE A 7 6.11 7.20 -0.19
N LYS A 8 6.95 6.72 0.75
CA LYS A 8 6.85 7.17 2.14
C LYS A 8 7.09 8.68 2.24
N GLU A 9 7.98 9.23 1.41
CA GLU A 9 8.20 10.67 1.34
C GLU A 9 7.10 11.43 0.57
N LEU A 10 6.39 10.80 -0.38
CA LEU A 10 5.23 11.40 -1.04
C LEU A 10 4.09 11.66 -0.07
N LEU A 11 3.77 10.65 0.73
CA LEU A 11 2.73 10.78 1.74
C LEU A 11 3.28 11.38 3.04
N GLU A 12 4.55 11.80 3.05
CA GLU A 12 5.31 12.23 4.24
C GLU A 12 5.07 11.29 5.45
N ILE A 13 4.90 9.99 5.19
CA ILE A 13 4.66 8.98 6.21
C ILE A 13 5.92 8.82 7.05
N ASP A 14 5.95 9.57 8.14
CA ASP A 14 6.89 9.39 9.22
C ASP A 14 6.44 8.19 10.08
N ILE A 15 7.13 7.06 9.92
CA ILE A 15 6.84 5.82 10.65
C ILE A 15 7.03 6.01 12.15
N ASP A 16 7.99 6.84 12.56
CA ASP A 16 8.20 7.13 13.98
C ASP A 16 7.02 7.93 14.53
N LEU A 17 6.54 8.92 13.77
CA LEU A 17 5.32 9.66 14.11
C LEU A 17 4.08 8.74 14.17
N LEU A 18 3.91 7.82 13.22
CA LEU A 18 2.80 6.85 13.24
C LEU A 18 2.88 5.98 14.48
N ASN A 19 4.06 5.45 14.80
CA ASN A 19 4.28 4.63 15.98
C ASN A 19 3.95 5.42 17.27
N GLU A 20 4.45 6.66 17.41
CA GLU A 20 4.16 7.54 18.55
C GLU A 20 2.66 7.85 18.68
N ASN A 21 1.96 7.96 17.55
CA ASN A 21 0.53 8.27 17.48
C ASN A 21 -0.35 7.03 17.34
N SER A 22 0.15 5.86 17.73
CA SER A 22 -0.61 4.62 17.66
C SER A 22 -0.74 3.88 18.98
N VAL A 23 -1.62 2.89 18.98
CA VAL A 23 -1.78 1.89 20.02
C VAL A 23 -1.71 0.53 19.35
N PHE A 24 -0.81 -0.32 19.82
CA PHE A 24 -0.73 -1.71 19.37
C PHE A 24 -2.06 -2.40 19.61
N LYS A 25 -2.61 -3.01 18.56
CA LYS A 25 -3.89 -3.71 18.62
C LYS A 25 -3.68 -5.20 18.81
N THR A 26 -2.87 -5.81 17.94
CA THR A 26 -2.67 -7.25 17.88
C THR A 26 -1.56 -7.61 16.92
N ASP A 27 -0.89 -8.71 17.20
CA ASP A 27 -0.10 -9.48 16.26
C ASP A 27 -0.99 -10.58 15.68
N PHE A 28 -0.81 -10.88 14.40
CA PHE A 28 -1.49 -11.98 13.76
C PHE A 28 -0.51 -12.72 12.86
N ILE A 29 -0.60 -14.04 12.92
CA ILE A 29 0.03 -14.97 11.99
C ILE A 29 -1.04 -15.29 10.95
N SER A 30 -0.86 -14.85 9.71
CA SER A 30 -1.85 -15.13 8.66
C SER A 30 -1.74 -16.58 8.21
N GLU A 31 -2.64 -17.43 8.72
CA GLU A 31 -2.92 -18.81 8.30
C GLU A 31 -1.75 -19.83 8.29
N SER A 32 -2.10 -21.11 8.35
CA SER A 32 -1.22 -22.23 8.68
C SER A 32 -0.05 -22.52 7.72
N ASN A 33 0.10 -21.74 6.64
CA ASN A 33 1.07 -21.97 5.57
C ASN A 33 1.98 -20.78 5.25
N ASP A 34 1.84 -19.62 5.92
CA ASP A 34 2.57 -18.40 5.57
C ASP A 34 3.46 -17.91 6.72
N ASN A 35 4.75 -17.63 6.46
CA ASN A 35 5.70 -17.11 7.46
C ASN A 35 5.47 -15.62 7.81
N ARG A 36 4.30 -15.09 7.48
CA ARG A 36 3.93 -13.69 7.64
C ARG A 36 3.45 -13.42 9.04
N ASN A 37 4.23 -12.61 9.74
CA ASN A 37 3.76 -11.93 10.95
C ASN A 37 3.39 -10.51 10.56
N PHE A 38 2.18 -10.07 10.91
CA PHE A 38 1.82 -8.66 10.82
C PHE A 38 1.49 -8.10 12.20
N LEU A 39 1.92 -6.85 12.40
CA LEU A 39 1.61 -6.06 13.59
C LEU A 39 0.57 -5.01 13.17
N LEU A 40 -0.58 -5.00 13.84
CA LEU A 40 -1.67 -4.08 13.60
C LEU A 40 -1.74 -3.03 14.70
N PHE A 41 -1.91 -1.77 14.28
CA PHE A 41 -1.93 -0.61 15.17
C PHE A 41 -3.18 0.23 14.90
N ASP A 42 -3.88 0.62 15.97
CA ASP A 42 -4.92 1.65 15.92
C ASP A 42 -4.26 3.03 16.00
N LEU A 43 -4.64 3.96 15.13
CA LEU A 43 -4.16 5.34 15.16
C LEU A 43 -5.00 6.16 16.13
N LYS A 44 -4.35 6.97 16.96
CA LYS A 44 -5.02 7.89 17.91
C LYS A 44 -5.81 8.99 17.20
N SER A 45 -5.44 9.30 15.97
CA SER A 45 -6.11 10.24 15.06
C SER A 45 -5.99 9.74 13.63
N LYS A 46 -6.97 10.05 12.78
CA LYS A 46 -6.95 9.60 11.39
C LYS A 46 -5.74 10.14 10.62
N PHE A 47 -4.96 9.27 10.01
CA PHE A 47 -3.91 9.64 9.06
C PHE A 47 -4.52 10.00 7.70
N LEU A 48 -4.06 11.10 7.10
CA LEU A 48 -4.64 11.69 5.88
C LEU A 48 -6.16 11.87 5.93
N GLU A 49 -6.71 12.13 7.13
CA GLU A 49 -8.16 12.25 7.39
C GLU A 49 -8.99 10.97 7.12
N ILE A 50 -8.37 9.91 6.61
CA ILE A 50 -9.03 8.68 6.14
C ILE A 50 -8.76 7.52 7.08
N PHE A 51 -7.48 7.23 7.32
CA PHE A 51 -7.03 5.96 7.86
C PHE A 51 -7.01 5.97 9.37
N ASP A 52 -7.71 5.03 10.00
CA ASP A 52 -7.79 4.87 11.44
C ASP A 52 -6.88 3.76 11.97
N GLN A 53 -6.26 2.99 11.08
CA GLN A 53 -5.30 1.95 11.43
C GLN A 53 -4.18 1.86 10.40
N TYR A 54 -3.06 1.28 10.82
CA TYR A 54 -2.06 0.75 9.89
C TYR A 54 -1.53 -0.60 10.37
N GLN A 55 -1.07 -1.40 9.43
CA GLN A 55 -0.37 -2.65 9.69
C GLN A 55 1.02 -2.63 9.05
N VAL A 56 1.94 -3.31 9.71
CA VAL A 56 3.28 -3.58 9.21
C VAL A 56 3.44 -5.08 9.07
N SER A 57 3.70 -5.57 7.87
CA SER A 57 4.06 -6.97 7.66
C SER A 57 5.58 -7.15 7.74
N MET A 58 5.98 -8.16 8.51
CA MET A 58 7.36 -8.52 8.79
C MET A 58 7.71 -9.83 8.10
N PHE A 59 8.83 -9.85 7.38
CA PHE A 59 9.40 -11.02 6.73
C PHE A 59 10.86 -11.15 7.11
N ASP A 60 11.28 -12.33 7.55
CA ASP A 60 12.67 -12.57 8.01
C ASP A 60 13.18 -11.46 8.94
N GLN A 61 12.31 -11.03 9.86
CA GLN A 61 12.57 -9.97 10.86
C GLN A 61 12.74 -8.55 10.29
N LYS A 62 12.34 -8.30 9.04
CA LYS A 62 12.33 -6.96 8.41
C LYS A 62 10.91 -6.54 8.02
N ALA A 63 10.58 -5.26 8.21
CA ALA A 63 9.33 -4.69 7.74
C ALA A 63 9.40 -4.51 6.21
N GLN A 64 8.51 -5.16 5.46
CA GLN A 64 8.52 -5.08 3.99
C GLN A 64 7.21 -4.53 3.39
N HIS A 65 6.14 -4.42 4.18
CA HIS A 65 4.85 -3.95 3.70
C HIS A 65 4.18 -3.06 4.74
N LEU A 66 3.70 -1.89 4.30
CA LEU A 66 2.90 -0.96 5.10
C LEU A 66 1.53 -0.84 4.45
N GLU A 67 0.49 -1.13 5.21
CA GLU A 67 -0.89 -0.98 4.76
C GLU A 67 -1.67 -0.15 5.76
N PHE A 68 -2.46 0.79 5.27
CA PHE A 68 -3.39 1.59 6.04
C PHE A 68 -4.80 1.09 5.81
N ARG A 69 -5.61 1.17 6.86
CA ARG A 69 -7.02 0.77 6.81
C ARG A 69 -7.90 1.93 7.24
N ALA A 70 -9.04 2.03 6.58
CA ALA A 70 -10.10 2.93 6.96
C ALA A 70 -11.39 2.14 7.09
N SER A 71 -11.86 1.99 8.33
CA SER A 71 -13.12 1.32 8.62
C SER A 71 -14.33 2.05 8.04
N ASN A 72 -14.24 3.38 7.93
CA ASN A 72 -15.22 4.26 7.29
C ASN A 72 -14.51 5.37 6.49
N CYS A 73 -14.66 5.33 5.16
CA CYS A 73 -14.10 6.30 4.24
C CYS A 73 -15.21 7.03 3.49
N GLU A 74 -15.21 8.36 3.56
CA GLU A 74 -16.13 9.19 2.77
C GLU A 74 -15.66 9.24 1.31
N PRO A 75 -16.57 9.18 0.32
CA PRO A 75 -16.21 9.17 -1.10
C PRO A 75 -15.32 10.36 -1.53
N ASN A 76 -15.51 11.53 -0.91
CA ASN A 76 -14.71 12.72 -1.21
C ASN A 76 -13.26 12.59 -0.73
N ASP A 77 -13.02 11.94 0.40
CA ASP A 77 -11.66 11.80 0.93
C ASP A 77 -10.88 10.76 0.13
N LEU A 78 -11.53 9.66 -0.27
CA LEU A 78 -10.95 8.71 -1.20
C LEU A 78 -10.60 9.35 -2.56
N LYS A 79 -11.50 10.20 -3.07
CA LYS A 79 -11.26 10.93 -4.31
C LYS A 79 -10.00 11.80 -4.20
N LYS A 80 -9.84 12.56 -3.10
CA LYS A 80 -8.63 13.38 -2.86
C LYS A 80 -7.37 12.53 -2.84
N LEU A 81 -7.41 11.35 -2.21
CA LEU A 81 -6.27 10.44 -2.15
C LEU A 81 -5.87 9.95 -3.55
N ILE A 82 -6.84 9.53 -4.37
CA ILE A 82 -6.59 9.09 -5.76
C ILE A 82 -6.03 10.25 -6.59
N GLU A 83 -6.63 11.44 -6.48
CA GLU A 83 -6.15 12.63 -7.20
C GLU A 83 -4.71 12.99 -6.80
N LEU A 84 -4.35 12.89 -5.52
CA LEU A 84 -2.99 13.14 -5.04
C LEU A 84 -1.96 12.14 -5.63
N ILE A 85 -2.33 10.86 -5.73
CA ILE A 85 -1.47 9.83 -6.32
C ILE A 85 -1.27 10.10 -7.82
N VAL A 86 -2.36 10.40 -8.54
CA VAL A 86 -2.33 10.69 -9.98
C VAL A 86 -1.57 12.00 -10.27
N ASP A 87 -1.73 13.03 -9.45
CA ASP A 87 -1.07 14.32 -9.65
C ASP A 87 0.45 14.22 -9.49
N GLU A 88 0.95 13.39 -8.55
CA GLU A 88 2.40 13.24 -8.39
C GLU A 88 3.00 12.24 -9.39
N TYR A 89 2.38 11.06 -9.55
CA TYR A 89 2.99 9.98 -10.31
C TYR A 89 2.50 9.87 -11.74
N GLY A 90 1.55 10.72 -12.11
CA GLY A 90 0.86 10.63 -13.37
C GLY A 90 -0.11 9.45 -13.40
N GLN A 91 -0.53 9.16 -14.63
CA GLN A 91 -1.40 8.03 -14.91
C GLN A 91 -0.55 6.76 -14.94
N ASP A 92 -1.05 5.67 -14.33
CA ASP A 92 -0.50 4.34 -14.57
C ASP A 92 -0.73 3.94 -16.04
N GLU A 93 -0.19 2.80 -16.47
CA GLU A 93 -0.41 2.33 -17.85
C GLU A 93 -1.89 2.01 -18.15
N ASN A 94 -2.72 1.77 -17.12
CA ASN A 94 -4.17 1.61 -17.31
C ASN A 94 -4.95 2.93 -17.32
N ASN A 95 -4.27 4.07 -17.12
CA ASN A 95 -4.87 5.39 -17.12
C ASN A 95 -6.04 5.52 -16.11
N GLN A 96 -5.81 5.03 -14.88
CA GLN A 96 -6.81 5.04 -13.82
C GLN A 96 -7.05 6.45 -13.27
N SER A 97 -8.31 6.74 -12.99
CA SER A 97 -8.78 8.02 -12.45
C SER A 97 -9.78 7.81 -11.32
N SER A 98 -10.07 8.85 -10.53
CA SER A 98 -11.07 8.76 -9.45
C SER A 98 -12.46 8.35 -9.93
N SER A 99 -12.81 8.59 -11.20
CA SER A 99 -14.05 8.11 -11.82
C SER A 99 -14.13 6.58 -11.96
N ASP A 100 -12.99 5.90 -12.11
CA ASP A 100 -12.95 4.45 -12.33
C ASP A 100 -13.20 3.64 -11.06
N TRP A 101 -13.06 4.30 -9.89
CA TRP A 101 -13.19 3.65 -8.58
C TRP A 101 -14.53 2.95 -8.40
N ASN A 102 -15.62 3.58 -8.83
CA ASN A 102 -16.97 3.04 -8.66
C ASN A 102 -17.17 1.68 -9.33
N ASN A 103 -16.40 1.39 -10.38
CA ASN A 103 -16.48 0.15 -11.13
C ASN A 103 -15.41 -0.86 -10.70
N LEU A 104 -14.17 -0.39 -10.50
CA LEU A 104 -13.04 -1.28 -10.26
C LEU A 104 -12.93 -1.71 -8.78
N LYS A 105 -13.20 -0.80 -7.84
CA LYS A 105 -12.98 -1.01 -6.39
C LYS A 105 -11.56 -1.48 -6.03
N HIS A 106 -10.64 -1.31 -6.96
CA HIS A 106 -9.24 -1.68 -6.88
C HIS A 106 -8.46 -0.84 -7.90
N MET A 107 -7.36 -0.23 -7.48
CA MET A 107 -6.46 0.57 -8.29
C MET A 107 -5.03 0.31 -7.86
N SER A 108 -4.10 0.33 -8.80
CA SER A 108 -2.70 0.03 -8.51
C SER A 108 -1.73 0.78 -9.42
N TRP A 109 -0.63 1.25 -8.85
CA TRP A 109 0.46 1.89 -9.56
C TRP A 109 1.77 1.15 -9.25
N TRP A 110 2.49 0.70 -10.29
CA TRP A 110 3.72 -0.07 -10.17
C TRP A 110 4.89 0.67 -10.81
N PHE A 111 6.07 0.59 -10.19
CA PHE A 111 7.22 1.37 -10.62
C PHE A 111 8.51 0.55 -10.66
N LYS A 112 9.36 0.81 -11.68
CA LYS A 112 10.63 0.10 -11.89
C LYS A 112 11.81 0.61 -11.10
N ASN A 113 11.71 1.83 -10.57
CA ASN A 113 12.84 2.49 -9.93
C ASN A 113 12.38 3.64 -9.03
N GLU A 114 13.35 4.20 -8.29
CA GLU A 114 13.16 5.39 -7.44
C GLU A 114 12.80 6.67 -8.21
N THR A 115 12.87 6.65 -9.55
CA THR A 115 12.42 7.77 -10.40
C THR A 115 10.98 7.61 -10.88
N HIS A 116 10.25 6.62 -10.34
CA HIS A 116 8.83 6.39 -10.60
C HIS A 116 8.54 6.07 -12.07
N GLU A 117 9.46 5.38 -12.75
CA GLU A 117 9.21 4.88 -14.10
C GLU A 117 8.09 3.82 -14.05
N PRO A 118 6.94 4.03 -14.73
CA PRO A 118 5.80 3.12 -14.65
C PRO A 118 6.10 1.71 -15.18
N THR A 119 5.41 0.71 -14.64
CA THR A 119 5.44 -0.66 -15.15
C THR A 119 4.17 -1.45 -14.86
N TYR A 120 4.17 -2.73 -15.26
CA TYR A 120 3.11 -3.70 -15.05
C TYR A 120 3.42 -4.55 -13.82
N ASP A 121 2.36 -4.92 -13.11
CA ASP A 121 2.34 -6.16 -12.34
C ASP A 121 2.17 -7.33 -13.32
N ASP A 122 3.28 -7.75 -13.94
CA ASP A 122 3.31 -8.95 -14.75
C ASP A 122 3.95 -10.09 -13.94
N TYR A 123 3.21 -11.20 -13.81
CA TYR A 123 3.62 -12.40 -13.07
C TYR A 123 4.96 -12.95 -13.55
N GLU A 124 5.25 -12.82 -14.85
CA GLU A 124 6.47 -13.36 -15.44
C GLU A 124 7.66 -12.41 -15.36
N ASN A 125 7.48 -11.16 -14.91
CA ASN A 125 8.53 -10.14 -14.99
C ASN A 125 8.60 -9.23 -13.74
N THR A 126 8.83 -9.85 -12.58
CA THR A 126 9.01 -9.14 -11.30
C THR A 126 10.41 -8.52 -11.12
N ASP A 127 11.37 -8.85 -11.99
CA ASP A 127 12.74 -8.28 -11.97
C ASP A 127 12.75 -6.76 -12.19
N ASP A 128 11.67 -6.23 -12.78
CA ASP A 128 11.45 -4.82 -13.04
C ASP A 128 10.59 -4.13 -11.96
N LEU A 129 10.21 -4.78 -10.84
CA LEU A 129 9.38 -4.17 -9.80
C LEU A 129 10.21 -3.62 -8.64
N TYR A 130 10.16 -2.29 -8.43
CA TYR A 130 10.86 -1.61 -7.34
C TYR A 130 9.93 -1.33 -6.14
N TYR A 131 8.75 -0.76 -6.39
CA TYR A 131 7.68 -0.63 -5.39
C TYR A 131 6.32 -0.43 -6.10
N GLY A 132 5.24 -0.54 -5.34
CA GLY A 132 3.91 -0.16 -5.82
C GLY A 132 2.95 0.32 -4.76
N ILE A 133 1.86 0.89 -5.24
CA ILE A 133 0.75 1.48 -4.49
C ILE A 133 -0.50 0.73 -4.88
N MET A 134 -1.31 0.38 -3.91
CA MET A 134 -2.60 -0.23 -4.17
C MET A 134 -3.68 0.38 -3.30
N ILE A 135 -4.85 0.63 -3.87
CA ILE A 135 -6.06 0.97 -3.14
C ILE A 135 -7.10 -0.09 -3.44
N SER A 136 -7.70 -0.70 -2.43
CA SER A 136 -8.74 -1.70 -2.62
C SER A 136 -9.84 -1.62 -1.58
N GLU A 137 -11.05 -2.01 -1.98
CA GLU A 137 -12.17 -2.19 -1.06
C GLU A 137 -12.20 -3.65 -0.56
N ASN A 138 -12.23 -3.79 0.76
CA ASN A 138 -12.41 -5.04 1.47
C ASN A 138 -13.74 -4.98 2.25
N LYS A 139 -14.63 -5.95 2.00
CA LYS A 139 -15.95 -6.01 2.65
C LYS A 139 -15.89 -6.10 4.18
N THR A 140 -14.78 -6.59 4.73
CA THR A 140 -14.57 -6.74 6.17
C THR A 140 -13.87 -5.52 6.77
N ASN A 141 -12.92 -4.92 6.03
CA ASN A 141 -12.00 -3.91 6.57
C ASN A 141 -12.20 -2.48 6.03
N GLY A 142 -13.12 -2.29 5.08
CA GLY A 142 -13.37 -1.00 4.44
C GLY A 142 -12.39 -0.72 3.30
N ILE A 143 -11.72 0.44 3.33
CA ILE A 143 -10.69 0.79 2.35
C ILE A 143 -9.31 0.37 2.88
N GLU A 144 -8.56 -0.32 2.03
CA GLU A 144 -7.17 -0.70 2.26
C GLU A 144 -6.29 0.09 1.29
N PHE A 145 -5.24 0.69 1.84
CA PHE A 145 -4.21 1.42 1.09
C PHE A 145 -2.86 0.83 1.39
N SER A 146 -2.23 0.20 0.40
CA SER A 146 -1.01 -0.57 0.56
C SER A 146 0.15 0.08 -0.16
N ILE A 147 1.30 0.10 0.52
CA ILE A 147 2.60 0.46 -0.04
C ILE A 147 3.49 -0.77 0.06
N VAL A 148 3.83 -1.34 -1.10
CA VAL A 148 4.66 -2.54 -1.21
C VAL A 148 6.03 -2.13 -1.73
N ASP A 149 7.09 -2.40 -0.97
CA ASP A 149 8.48 -2.10 -1.36
C ASP A 149 9.18 -3.41 -1.75
N TYR A 150 9.38 -3.62 -3.05
CA TYR A 150 9.99 -4.84 -3.61
C TYR A 150 11.52 -4.82 -3.60
N SER A 151 12.14 -3.64 -3.48
CA SER A 151 13.60 -3.47 -3.44
C SER A 151 14.28 -4.21 -2.28
N HIS A 152 13.50 -4.66 -1.31
CA HIS A 152 13.94 -5.38 -0.12
C HIS A 152 13.27 -6.75 0.09
N ILE A 153 12.48 -7.22 -0.87
CA ILE A 153 11.85 -8.55 -0.86
C ILE A 153 12.84 -9.54 -1.49
N ASP A 154 13.13 -10.65 -0.79
CA ASP A 154 13.91 -11.75 -1.38
C ASP A 154 13.13 -12.29 -2.58
N SER A 155 13.74 -12.38 -3.77
CA SER A 155 13.06 -12.87 -4.97
C SER A 155 12.49 -14.29 -4.80
N ARG A 156 13.00 -15.08 -3.84
CA ARG A 156 12.45 -16.39 -3.46
C ARG A 156 11.14 -16.31 -2.67
N LEU A 157 10.84 -15.18 -2.03
CA LEU A 157 9.54 -14.89 -1.41
C LEU A 157 8.54 -14.32 -2.43
N ASN A 158 9.02 -13.92 -3.62
CA ASN A 158 8.22 -13.37 -4.72
C ASN A 158 7.52 -14.46 -5.56
N GLU A 159 7.86 -15.75 -5.37
CA GLU A 159 7.18 -16.86 -6.06
C GLU A 159 5.70 -17.00 -5.65
N ILE A 160 5.31 -16.45 -4.49
CA ILE A 160 3.91 -16.30 -4.10
C ILE A 160 3.45 -14.97 -4.67
N ASN A 161 2.75 -14.94 -5.80
CA ASN A 161 2.27 -13.67 -6.36
C ASN A 161 1.21 -13.03 -5.44
N TRP A 162 1.65 -12.09 -4.59
CA TRP A 162 0.87 -11.39 -3.57
C TRP A 162 -0.29 -10.58 -4.17
N LEU A 163 -0.20 -10.26 -5.46
CA LEU A 163 -1.11 -9.39 -6.18
C LEU A 163 -2.30 -10.13 -6.80
N GLN A 164 -2.30 -11.46 -6.76
CA GLN A 164 -3.35 -12.29 -7.39
C GLN A 164 -4.19 -13.14 -6.42
N GLN A 165 -4.14 -12.91 -5.10
CA GLN A 165 -5.07 -13.58 -4.17
C GLN A 165 -6.46 -12.93 -4.15
N ARG A 166 -7.14 -12.92 -5.30
CA ARG A 166 -8.60 -12.98 -5.42
C ARG A 166 -8.97 -13.85 -6.61
N VAL A 167 -9.11 -15.15 -6.35
CA VAL A 167 -9.99 -16.06 -7.09
C VAL A 167 -11.04 -16.58 -6.13
#